data_AF-A0A7Y5WI92-F1
#
_entry.id   AF-A0A7Y5WI92-F1
#
_cell.length_a   1.000
_cell.length_b   1.000
_cell.length_c   1.000
_cell.angle_alpha   90.00
_cell.angle_beta   90.00
_cell.angle_gamma   90.00
#
_symmetry.space_group_name_H-M   'P 1'
#
loop_
_entity.id
_entity.type
_entity.pdbx_description
1 polymer ?
#
loop_
_entity_poly.entity_id
_entity_poly.type
_entity_poly.pdbx_seq_one_letter_code
_entity_poly.pdbx_strand_id
1 'polypeptide(L)'
;MPTPAEQRSTGRGFAWLLTGGGSIGLLAAAVLLVEKFALLRDPTYVPSCSINPVLSCGSVMSTPQAEAFGFPNPLLGVVGFTVVATIGVALLAGARPTRWFWLGLQAGTTAGFVFVHWLIVQSLYRIGALCPYCMIVWVVTITLFVAVTARNVTARALPAPRVLMRAARYPSTIVAVWLLVVVVLVAARFWDYWALVLRDGMSPLGWIAVGGGLYVAMLALVVSYRRKPTGTGGT
;
A
#
# COMPACT_ATOMS: atom_id res chain seq x y z
N MET A 1 7.00 -11.19 -27.79
CA MET A 1 7.29 -9.75 -27.54
C MET A 1 5.95 -9.04 -27.45
N PRO A 2 5.67 -8.20 -26.44
CA PRO A 2 4.37 -7.54 -26.32
C PRO A 2 4.13 -6.61 -27.51
N THR A 3 2.91 -6.56 -28.04
CA THR A 3 2.59 -5.66 -29.17
C THR A 3 2.66 -4.19 -28.73
N PRO A 4 2.81 -3.22 -29.65
CA PRO A 4 2.79 -1.80 -29.31
C PRO A 4 1.49 -1.35 -28.59
N ALA A 5 0.39 -2.06 -28.79
CA ALA A 5 -0.86 -1.85 -28.07
C ALA A 5 -0.78 -2.36 -26.62
N GLU A 6 -0.18 -3.54 -26.40
CA GLU A 6 0.06 -4.14 -25.08
C GLU A 6 1.09 -3.35 -24.25
N GLN A 7 2.09 -2.75 -24.91
CA GLN A 7 3.04 -1.83 -24.26
C GLN A 7 2.37 -0.52 -23.83
N ARG A 8 1.46 0.03 -24.65
CA ARG A 8 0.69 1.24 -24.32
C ARG A 8 -0.33 1.01 -23.21
N SER A 9 -1.00 -0.15 -23.19
CA SER A 9 -1.93 -0.50 -22.11
C SER A 9 -1.22 -0.70 -20.77
N THR A 10 -0.06 -1.36 -20.79
CA THR A 10 0.79 -1.55 -19.59
C THR A 10 1.29 -0.23 -19.03
N GLY A 11 1.70 0.71 -19.90
CA GLY A 11 2.12 2.06 -19.50
C GLY A 11 0.99 2.88 -18.85
N ARG A 12 -0.23 2.83 -19.41
CA ARG A 12 -1.40 3.51 -18.84
C ARG A 12 -1.85 2.89 -17.52
N GLY A 13 -1.85 1.56 -17.40
CA GLY A 13 -2.18 0.87 -16.16
C GLY A 13 -1.23 1.24 -15.01
N PHE A 14 0.07 1.33 -15.29
CA PHE A 14 1.06 1.78 -14.31
C PHE A 14 0.86 3.25 -13.90
N ALA A 15 0.56 4.15 -14.84
CA ALA A 15 0.29 5.55 -14.54
C ALA A 15 -0.97 5.73 -13.67
N TRP A 16 -2.03 4.96 -13.94
CA TRP A 16 -3.22 4.91 -13.08
C TRP A 16 -2.92 4.34 -11.69
N LEU A 17 -2.07 3.31 -11.59
CA LEU A 17 -1.64 2.77 -10.30
C LEU A 17 -0.90 3.83 -9.47
N LEU A 18 0.02 4.58 -10.07
CA LEU A 18 0.72 5.66 -9.35
C LEU A 18 -0.25 6.78 -8.95
N THR A 19 -1.17 7.16 -9.83
CA THR A 19 -2.16 8.21 -9.55
C THR A 19 -3.09 7.78 -8.41
N GLY A 20 -3.73 6.62 -8.53
CA GLY A 20 -4.66 6.10 -7.53
C GLY A 20 -3.96 5.77 -6.21
N GLY A 21 -2.83 5.07 -6.27
CA GLY A 21 -2.03 4.75 -5.07
C GLY A 21 -1.52 6.00 -4.37
N GLY A 22 -0.97 6.97 -5.11
CA GLY A 22 -0.55 8.26 -4.57
C GLY A 22 -1.71 9.02 -3.94
N SER A 23 -2.86 9.13 -4.61
CA SER A 23 -4.02 9.84 -4.07
C SER A 23 -4.60 9.17 -2.82
N ILE A 24 -4.73 7.84 -2.79
CA ILE A 24 -5.22 7.10 -1.63
C ILE A 24 -4.25 7.24 -0.45
N GLY A 25 -2.94 7.08 -0.69
CA GLY A 25 -1.92 7.28 0.33
C GLY A 25 -1.91 8.70 0.88
N LEU A 26 -2.06 9.69 -0.01
CA LEU A 26 -2.13 11.11 0.36
C LEU A 26 -3.35 11.39 1.24
N LEU A 27 -4.53 10.89 0.87
CA LEU A 27 -5.74 11.06 1.68
C LEU A 27 -5.57 10.44 3.07
N ALA A 28 -5.08 9.19 3.13
CA ALA A 28 -4.84 8.52 4.42
C ALA A 28 -3.80 9.27 5.29
N ALA A 29 -2.71 9.75 4.68
CA ALA A 29 -1.68 10.51 5.38
C ALA A 29 -2.18 11.90 5.83
N ALA A 30 -2.99 12.58 5.02
CA ALA A 30 -3.58 13.86 5.35
C ALA A 30 -4.58 13.73 6.52
N VAL A 31 -5.42 12.70 6.50
CA VAL A 31 -6.32 12.40 7.63
C VAL A 31 -5.49 12.13 8.88
N LEU A 32 -4.51 11.22 8.82
CA LEU A 32 -3.60 10.96 9.95
C LEU A 32 -2.92 12.22 10.48
N LEU A 33 -2.54 13.15 9.60
CA LEU A 33 -1.93 14.40 10.02
C LEU A 33 -2.92 15.30 10.77
N VAL A 34 -4.16 15.41 10.28
CA VAL A 34 -5.23 16.15 10.95
C VAL A 34 -5.55 15.55 12.32
N GLU A 35 -5.68 14.22 12.39
CA GLU A 35 -5.91 13.47 13.64
C GLU A 35 -4.78 13.72 14.66
N LYS A 36 -3.51 13.77 14.20
CA LYS A 36 -2.36 14.08 15.06
C LYS A 36 -2.46 15.49 15.63
N PHE A 37 -2.80 16.47 14.79
CA PHE A 37 -2.93 17.85 15.24
C PHE A 37 -4.12 18.05 16.19
N ALA A 38 -5.23 17.34 15.98
CA ALA A 38 -6.35 17.35 16.91
C ALA A 38 -5.92 16.80 18.28
N LEU A 39 -5.23 15.65 18.30
CA LEU A 39 -4.72 15.04 19.53
C LEU A 39 -3.67 15.91 20.25
N LEU A 40 -2.84 16.64 19.51
CA LEU A 40 -1.86 17.58 20.08
C LEU A 40 -2.53 18.82 20.71
N ARG A 41 -3.71 19.22 20.22
CA ARG A 41 -4.47 20.34 20.78
C ARG A 41 -5.30 19.93 21.99
N ASP A 42 -5.89 18.74 21.94
CA ASP A 42 -6.71 18.18 22.99
C ASP A 42 -6.33 16.71 23.24
N PRO A 43 -5.59 16.42 24.32
CA PRO A 43 -5.19 15.06 24.68
C PRO A 43 -6.36 14.11 24.95
N THR A 44 -7.57 14.64 25.18
CA THR A 44 -8.80 13.84 25.39
C THR A 44 -9.53 13.52 24.09
N TYR A 45 -9.07 14.06 22.96
CA TYR A 45 -9.62 13.78 21.64
C TYR A 45 -9.50 12.30 21.29
N VAL A 46 -10.60 11.70 20.82
CA VAL A 46 -10.64 10.32 20.34
C VAL A 46 -10.56 10.31 18.82
N PRO A 47 -9.45 9.83 18.23
CA PRO A 47 -9.31 9.82 16.78
C PRO A 47 -10.35 8.94 16.08
N SER A 48 -10.77 9.33 14.87
CA SER A 48 -11.77 8.58 14.09
C SER A 48 -11.34 7.14 13.76
N CYS A 49 -10.03 6.90 13.72
CA CYS A 49 -9.39 5.61 13.52
C CYS A 49 -9.31 4.75 14.80
N SER A 50 -9.86 5.19 15.93
CA SER A 50 -9.85 4.47 17.21
C SER A 50 -11.21 3.78 17.44
N ILE A 51 -11.31 2.52 17.01
CA ILE A 51 -12.57 1.76 16.97
C ILE A 51 -12.68 0.83 18.17
N ASN A 52 -11.56 0.25 18.58
CA ASN A 52 -11.49 -0.70 19.70
C ASN A 52 -10.07 -0.70 20.29
N PRO A 53 -9.83 -1.42 21.40
CA PRO A 53 -8.52 -1.41 22.07
C PRO A 53 -7.34 -1.85 21.20
N VAL A 54 -7.57 -2.72 20.21
CA VAL A 54 -6.54 -3.19 19.26
C VAL A 54 -6.40 -2.24 18.08
N LEU A 55 -7.52 -1.76 17.52
CA LEU A 55 -7.58 -0.75 16.46
C LEU A 55 -7.66 0.65 17.07
N SER A 56 -6.58 1.08 17.71
CA SER A 56 -6.49 2.35 18.44
C SER A 56 -5.41 3.26 17.88
N CYS A 57 -5.84 4.21 17.04
CA CYS A 57 -4.99 5.24 16.46
C CYS A 57 -4.32 6.11 17.53
N GLY A 58 -5.07 6.51 18.57
CA GLY A 58 -4.58 7.37 19.65
C GLY A 58 -3.38 6.75 20.38
N SER A 59 -3.45 5.45 20.68
CA SER A 59 -2.34 4.74 21.34
C SER A 59 -1.07 4.63 20.49
N VAL A 60 -1.21 4.62 19.16
CA VAL A 60 -0.06 4.62 18.24
C VAL A 60 0.53 6.02 18.13
N MET A 61 -0.32 7.04 18.02
CA MET A 61 0.08 8.42 17.73
C MET A 61 0.66 9.17 18.93
N SER A 62 0.43 8.70 20.16
CA SER A 62 1.03 9.23 21.38
C SER A 62 2.46 8.72 21.63
N THR A 63 2.97 7.81 20.79
CA THR A 63 4.28 7.21 20.98
C THR A 63 5.40 8.04 20.33
N PRO A 64 6.65 8.00 20.86
CA PRO A 64 7.80 8.63 20.22
C PRO A 64 8.04 8.15 18.78
N GLN A 65 7.66 6.92 18.47
CA GLN A 65 7.78 6.32 17.15
C GLN A 65 6.92 7.05 16.11
N ALA A 66 5.84 7.73 16.52
CA ALA A 66 5.00 8.55 15.65
C ALA A 66 5.70 9.83 15.17
N GLU A 67 6.86 10.16 15.76
CA GLU A 67 7.69 11.33 15.45
C GLU A 67 9.16 10.92 15.29
N ALA A 68 9.42 9.90 14.47
CA ALA A 68 10.74 9.26 14.36
C ALA A 68 11.88 10.20 13.94
N PHE A 69 11.54 11.31 13.27
CA PHE A 69 12.48 12.34 12.80
C PHE A 69 12.31 13.68 13.53
N GLY A 70 11.63 13.69 14.69
CA GLY A 70 11.34 14.91 15.45
C GLY A 70 10.12 15.70 14.95
N PHE A 71 9.38 15.16 13.99
CA PHE A 71 8.13 15.72 13.50
C PHE A 71 7.14 14.59 13.17
N PRO A 72 5.81 14.88 13.09
CA PRO A 72 4.81 13.87 12.80
C PRO A 72 5.10 13.11 11.51
N ASN A 73 5.28 11.79 11.62
CA ASN A 73 5.48 10.91 10.47
C ASN A 73 4.44 11.07 9.35
N PRO A 74 3.14 11.37 9.61
CA PRO A 74 2.17 11.62 8.54
C PRO A 74 2.58 12.73 7.55
N LEU A 75 3.43 13.69 7.95
CA LEU A 75 3.98 14.70 7.05
C LEU A 75 4.84 14.08 5.94
N LEU A 76 5.65 13.06 6.26
CA LEU A 76 6.41 12.32 5.25
C LEU A 76 5.47 11.65 4.24
N GLY A 77 4.37 11.09 4.74
CA GLY A 77 3.33 10.50 3.92
C GLY A 77 2.72 11.52 2.97
N VAL A 78 2.29 12.68 3.48
CA VAL A 78 1.70 13.75 2.67
C VAL A 78 2.66 14.18 1.55
N VAL A 79 3.92 14.45 1.86
CA VAL A 79 4.91 14.86 0.85
C VAL A 79 5.16 13.74 -0.17
N GLY A 80 5.48 12.54 0.31
CA GLY A 80 5.84 11.41 -0.54
C GLY A 80 4.71 10.98 -1.48
N PHE A 81 3.49 10.86 -0.95
CA PHE A 81 2.33 10.46 -1.74
C PHE A 81 1.85 11.55 -2.70
N THR A 82 1.99 12.83 -2.34
CA THR A 82 1.75 13.94 -3.28
C THR A 82 2.67 13.83 -4.48
N VAL A 83 3.98 13.63 -4.26
CA VAL A 83 4.96 13.46 -5.35
C VAL A 83 4.57 12.27 -6.23
N VAL A 84 4.22 11.13 -5.65
CA VAL A 84 3.80 9.94 -6.41
C VAL A 84 2.53 10.20 -7.23
N ALA A 85 1.53 10.85 -6.65
CA ALA A 85 0.28 11.21 -7.34
C ALA A 85 0.57 12.14 -8.53
N THR A 86 1.38 13.19 -8.32
CA THR A 86 1.79 14.11 -9.38
C THR A 86 2.52 13.39 -10.51
N ILE A 87 3.41 12.45 -10.20
CA ILE A 87 4.09 11.63 -11.19
C ILE A 87 3.09 10.79 -12.00
N GLY A 88 2.13 10.16 -11.32
CA GLY A 88 1.06 9.41 -11.97
C GLY A 88 0.28 10.26 -12.98
N VAL A 89 -0.17 11.44 -12.56
CA VAL A 89 -0.89 12.40 -13.42
C VAL A 89 -0.02 12.87 -14.59
N ALA A 90 1.25 13.19 -14.34
CA ALA A 90 2.18 13.59 -15.40
C ALA A 90 2.35 12.50 -16.46
N LEU A 91 2.45 11.23 -16.05
CA LEU A 91 2.52 10.11 -16.99
C LEU A 91 1.21 9.95 -17.79
N LEU A 92 0.05 10.16 -17.17
CA LEU A 92 -1.24 10.17 -17.87
C LEU A 92 -1.34 11.32 -18.89
N ALA A 93 -0.74 12.47 -18.58
CA ALA A 93 -0.59 13.60 -19.51
C ALA A 93 0.44 13.36 -20.63
N GLY A 94 1.12 12.21 -20.64
CA GLY A 94 2.07 11.82 -21.68
C GLY A 94 3.53 12.17 -21.38
N ALA A 95 3.86 12.57 -20.15
CA ALA A 95 5.24 12.81 -19.76
C ALA A 95 6.10 11.55 -19.92
N ARG A 96 7.37 11.75 -20.33
CA ARG A 96 8.35 10.67 -20.52
C ARG A 96 9.59 10.95 -19.67
N PRO A 97 9.56 10.60 -18.36
CA PRO A 97 10.66 10.92 -17.46
C PRO A 97 11.93 10.18 -17.84
N THR A 98 13.08 10.82 -17.64
CA THR A 98 14.41 10.26 -17.91
C THR A 98 14.78 9.18 -16.90
N ARG A 99 15.83 8.40 -17.18
CA ARG A 99 16.29 7.30 -16.31
C ARG A 99 16.54 7.73 -14.87
N TRP A 100 17.15 8.90 -14.65
CA TRP A 100 17.50 9.37 -13.31
C TRP A 100 16.25 9.65 -12.46
N PHE A 101 15.20 10.17 -13.07
CA PHE A 101 13.91 10.38 -12.41
C PHE A 101 13.34 9.07 -11.83
N TRP A 102 13.45 7.99 -12.61
CA TRP A 102 12.99 6.67 -12.18
C TRP A 102 13.82 6.05 -11.07
N LEU A 103 15.12 6.36 -11.02
CA LEU A 103 15.99 5.98 -9.91
C LEU A 103 15.66 6.78 -8.64
N GLY A 104 15.36 8.07 -8.78
CA GLY A 104 14.87 8.90 -7.66
C GLY A 104 13.55 8.37 -7.09
N LEU A 105 12.59 8.02 -7.96
CA LEU A 105 11.33 7.40 -7.53
C LEU A 105 11.54 6.04 -6.86
N GLN A 106 12.49 5.23 -7.36
CA GLN A 106 12.88 3.98 -6.69
C GLN A 106 13.44 4.26 -5.30
N ALA A 107 14.36 5.20 -5.17
CA ALA A 107 14.97 5.54 -3.89
C ALA A 107 13.91 5.99 -2.87
N GLY A 108 13.01 6.89 -3.28
CA GLY A 108 11.91 7.35 -2.43
C GLY A 108 10.95 6.24 -2.02
N THR A 109 10.50 5.41 -2.97
CA THR A 109 9.60 4.27 -2.65
C THR A 109 10.29 3.20 -1.80
N THR A 110 11.59 2.99 -1.97
CA THR A 110 12.38 2.07 -1.14
C THR A 110 12.54 2.59 0.28
N ALA A 111 12.83 3.89 0.45
CA ALA A 111 12.92 4.52 1.76
C ALA A 111 11.57 4.44 2.50
N GLY A 112 10.47 4.79 1.82
CA GLY A 112 9.12 4.65 2.38
C GLY A 112 8.78 3.21 2.74
N PHE A 113 9.16 2.25 1.88
CA PHE A 113 8.96 0.82 2.14
C PHE A 113 9.67 0.34 3.39
N VAL A 114 10.96 0.66 3.55
CA VAL A 114 11.74 0.31 4.74
C VAL A 114 11.15 0.96 5.99
N PHE A 115 10.78 2.23 5.90
CA PHE A 115 10.19 2.97 7.01
C PHE A 115 8.85 2.37 7.45
N VAL A 116 7.98 2.01 6.50
CA VAL A 116 6.72 1.31 6.77
C VAL A 116 6.94 -0.03 7.45
N HIS A 117 7.93 -0.82 7.04
CA HIS A 117 8.22 -2.11 7.70
C HIS A 117 8.72 -1.94 9.12
N TRP A 118 9.54 -0.91 9.36
CA TRP A 118 9.92 -0.56 10.72
C TRP A 118 8.70 -0.18 11.57
N LEU A 119 7.78 0.65 11.04
CA LEU A 119 6.54 1.02 11.71
C LEU A 119 5.62 -0.19 11.98
N ILE A 120 5.51 -1.14 11.05
CA ILE A 120 4.76 -2.39 11.25
C ILE A 120 5.31 -3.13 12.47
N VAL A 121 6.64 -3.28 12.56
CA VAL A 121 7.29 -3.95 13.69
C VAL A 121 7.04 -3.18 15.01
N GLN A 122 7.11 -1.85 14.99
CA GLN A 122 6.78 -1.05 16.18
C GLN A 122 5.32 -1.25 16.62
N SER A 123 4.37 -1.16 15.69
CA SER A 123 2.94 -1.36 15.98
C SER A 123 2.65 -2.75 16.56
N LEU A 124 3.22 -3.81 15.98
CA LEU A 124 2.95 -5.19 16.40
C LEU A 124 3.64 -5.59 17.70
N TYR A 125 4.92 -5.23 17.86
CA TYR A 125 5.78 -5.81 18.90
C TYR A 125 6.19 -4.83 20.01
N ARG A 126 5.92 -3.54 19.85
CA ARG A 126 6.24 -2.51 20.87
C ARG A 126 4.99 -1.84 21.41
N ILE A 127 4.09 -1.42 20.53
CA ILE A 127 2.88 -0.67 20.89
C ILE A 127 1.75 -1.64 21.23
N GLY A 128 1.59 -2.71 20.44
CA GLY A 128 0.47 -3.65 20.61
C GLY A 128 -0.86 -3.06 20.14
N ALA A 129 -0.83 -2.12 19.19
CA ALA A 129 -2.03 -1.52 18.60
C ALA A 129 -1.82 -1.23 17.11
N LEU A 130 -2.93 -1.18 16.38
CA LEU A 130 -3.02 -0.99 14.95
C LEU A 130 -3.86 0.24 14.63
N CYS A 131 -3.50 0.91 13.54
CA CYS A 131 -4.27 2.05 13.04
C CYS A 131 -4.77 1.73 11.62
N PRO A 132 -6.09 1.80 11.36
CA PRO A 132 -6.66 1.58 10.02
C PRO A 132 -6.03 2.44 8.91
N TYR A 133 -5.80 3.73 9.16
CA TYR A 133 -5.17 4.60 8.17
C TYR A 133 -3.70 4.26 7.93
N CYS A 134 -2.96 3.87 8.97
CA CYS A 134 -1.58 3.38 8.81
C CYS A 134 -1.55 2.10 7.96
N MET A 135 -2.50 1.17 8.17
CA MET A 135 -2.59 -0.05 7.35
C MET A 135 -2.87 0.27 5.87
N ILE A 136 -3.69 1.27 5.57
CA ILE A 136 -3.87 1.77 4.19
C ILE A 136 -2.53 2.25 3.63
N VAL A 137 -1.79 3.07 4.38
CA VAL A 137 -0.45 3.55 3.99
C VAL A 137 0.51 2.38 3.76
N TRP A 138 0.45 1.32 4.57
CA TRP A 138 1.28 0.12 4.39
C TRP A 138 0.99 -0.57 3.05
N VAL A 139 -0.29 -0.82 2.77
CA VAL A 139 -0.74 -1.46 1.52
C VAL A 139 -0.31 -0.65 0.30
N VAL A 140 -0.53 0.66 0.33
CA VAL A 140 -0.19 1.56 -0.77
C VAL A 140 1.33 1.58 -0.99
N THR A 141 2.13 1.77 0.05
CA THR A 141 3.59 1.84 -0.07
C THR A 141 4.19 0.54 -0.59
N ILE A 142 3.73 -0.62 -0.10
CA ILE A 142 4.18 -1.93 -0.60
C ILE A 142 3.84 -2.09 -2.08
N THR A 143 2.62 -1.73 -2.48
CA THR A 143 2.15 -1.81 -3.86
C THR A 143 2.99 -0.92 -4.79
N LEU A 144 3.24 0.33 -4.39
CA LEU A 144 4.04 1.29 -5.15
C LEU A 144 5.49 0.82 -5.29
N PHE A 145 6.12 0.36 -4.20
CA PHE A 145 7.48 -0.14 -4.23
C PHE A 145 7.64 -1.31 -5.21
N VAL A 146 6.76 -2.32 -5.15
CA VAL A 146 6.83 -3.47 -6.05
C VAL A 146 6.58 -3.06 -7.50
N ALA A 147 5.59 -2.18 -7.76
CA ALA A 147 5.29 -1.71 -9.10
C ALA A 147 6.45 -0.92 -9.73
N VAL A 148 7.03 0.03 -8.97
CA VAL A 148 8.18 0.83 -9.43
C VAL A 148 9.41 -0.05 -9.64
N THR A 149 9.66 -1.00 -8.73
CA THR A 149 10.77 -1.96 -8.86
C THR A 149 10.60 -2.83 -10.10
N ALA A 150 9.43 -3.43 -10.31
CA ALA A 150 9.16 -4.26 -11.48
C ALA A 150 9.34 -3.48 -12.79
N ARG A 151 8.89 -2.21 -12.82
CA ARG A 151 9.08 -1.31 -13.96
C ARG A 151 10.56 -1.02 -14.21
N ASN A 152 11.34 -0.69 -13.19
CA ASN A 152 12.76 -0.38 -13.32
C ASN A 152 13.61 -1.60 -13.73
N VAL A 153 13.28 -2.78 -13.23
CA VAL A 153 13.90 -4.05 -13.61
C VAL A 153 13.57 -4.39 -15.08
N THR A 154 12.31 -4.29 -15.48
CA THR A 154 11.87 -4.60 -16.85
C THR A 154 12.45 -3.61 -17.87
N ALA A 155 12.54 -2.32 -17.50
CA ALA A 155 13.14 -1.28 -18.32
C ALA A 155 14.69 -1.28 -18.29
N ARG A 156 15.33 -2.22 -17.58
CA ARG A 156 16.79 -2.29 -17.36
C ARG A 156 17.39 -1.00 -16.81
N ALA A 157 16.61 -0.23 -16.06
CA ALA A 157 17.09 0.96 -15.37
C ALA A 157 18.03 0.58 -14.21
N LEU A 158 17.86 -0.62 -13.64
CA LEU A 158 18.67 -1.22 -12.58
C LEU A 158 19.35 -2.52 -13.06
N PRO A 159 20.61 -2.78 -12.69
CA PRO A 159 21.21 -4.10 -12.87
C PRO A 159 20.47 -5.10 -11.95
N ALA A 160 19.87 -6.13 -12.53
CA ALA A 160 19.04 -7.08 -11.80
C ALA A 160 19.46 -8.53 -12.10
N PRO A 161 19.62 -9.38 -11.07
CA PRO A 161 19.89 -10.80 -11.28
C PRO A 161 18.68 -11.49 -11.94
N ARG A 162 18.91 -12.65 -12.57
CA ARG A 162 17.89 -13.40 -13.32
C ARG A 162 16.62 -13.68 -12.51
N VAL A 163 16.76 -13.92 -11.20
CA VAL A 163 15.64 -14.14 -10.28
C VAL A 163 14.73 -12.92 -10.20
N LEU A 164 15.30 -11.72 -10.02
CA LEU A 164 14.55 -10.47 -9.92
C LEU A 164 13.87 -10.12 -11.26
N MET A 165 14.56 -10.39 -12.38
CA MET A 165 13.98 -10.26 -13.73
C MET A 165 12.76 -11.17 -13.94
N ARG A 166 12.76 -12.38 -13.34
CA ARG A 166 11.63 -13.32 -13.40
C ARG A 166 10.50 -12.87 -12.49
N ALA A 167 10.83 -12.45 -11.27
CA ALA A 167 9.89 -11.94 -10.28
C ALA A 167 9.14 -10.68 -10.79
N ALA A 168 9.84 -9.77 -11.46
CA ALA A 168 9.27 -8.54 -12.03
C ALA A 168 8.14 -8.79 -13.06
N ARG A 169 7.96 -10.02 -13.56
CA ARG A 169 6.83 -10.39 -14.42
C ARG A 169 5.52 -10.60 -13.67
N TYR A 170 5.57 -10.76 -12.35
CA TYR A 170 4.42 -11.07 -11.50
C TYR A 170 4.29 -10.09 -10.32
N PRO A 171 4.27 -8.76 -10.56
CA PRO A 171 4.26 -7.77 -9.48
C PRO A 171 3.02 -7.90 -8.58
N SER A 172 1.85 -8.22 -9.15
CA SER A 172 0.62 -8.44 -8.38
C SER A 172 0.71 -9.63 -7.44
N THR A 173 1.32 -10.73 -7.88
CA THR A 173 1.55 -11.92 -7.03
C THR A 173 2.52 -11.60 -5.89
N ILE A 174 3.56 -10.80 -6.16
CA ILE A 174 4.50 -10.37 -5.11
C ILE A 174 3.77 -9.52 -4.06
N VAL A 175 2.99 -8.52 -4.50
CA VAL A 175 2.19 -7.69 -3.57
C VAL A 175 1.22 -8.56 -2.76
N ALA A 176 0.50 -9.47 -3.42
CA ALA A 176 -0.44 -10.39 -2.78
C ALA A 176 0.21 -11.22 -1.67
N VAL A 177 1.34 -11.87 -1.97
CA VAL A 177 2.08 -12.68 -1.00
C VAL A 177 2.62 -11.80 0.14
N TRP A 178 3.13 -10.61 -0.18
CA TRP A 178 3.68 -9.70 0.84
C TRP A 178 2.61 -9.24 1.83
N LEU A 179 1.45 -8.81 1.31
CA LEU A 179 0.32 -8.40 2.13
C LEU A 179 -0.26 -9.56 2.92
N LEU A 180 -0.31 -10.76 2.33
CA LEU A 180 -0.71 -11.97 3.04
C LEU A 180 0.22 -12.23 4.24
N VAL A 181 1.54 -12.11 4.05
CA VAL A 181 2.50 -12.25 5.16
C VAL A 181 2.23 -11.22 6.25
N VAL A 182 2.04 -9.94 5.90
CA VAL A 182 1.71 -8.89 6.88
C VAL A 182 0.41 -9.20 7.63
N VAL A 183 -0.64 -9.64 6.92
CA VAL A 183 -1.93 -10.03 7.52
C VAL A 183 -1.77 -11.23 8.46
N VAL A 184 -1.00 -12.25 8.06
CA VAL A 184 -0.72 -13.41 8.90
C VAL A 184 0.03 -13.00 10.17
N LEU A 185 1.02 -12.11 10.08
CA LEU A 185 1.73 -11.59 11.24
C LEU A 185 0.81 -10.81 12.18
N VAL A 186 -0.08 -9.98 11.63
CA VAL A 186 -1.12 -9.26 12.41
C VAL A 186 -2.05 -10.25 13.10
N ALA A 187 -2.58 -11.23 12.37
CA ALA A 187 -3.51 -12.22 12.90
C ALA A 187 -2.88 -13.08 13.99
N ALA A 188 -1.63 -13.54 13.79
CA ALA A 188 -0.88 -14.32 14.77
C ALA A 188 -0.60 -13.50 16.04
N ARG A 189 -0.26 -12.22 15.91
CA ARG A 189 0.08 -11.36 17.05
C ARG A 189 -1.12 -11.03 17.92
N PHE A 190 -2.30 -10.84 17.33
CA PHE A 190 -3.54 -10.47 18.01
C PHE A 190 -4.53 -11.63 18.13
N TRP A 191 -4.04 -12.88 18.10
CA TRP A 191 -4.87 -14.07 18.03
C TRP A 191 -5.91 -14.14 19.13
N ASP A 192 -5.57 -13.80 20.37
CA ASP A 192 -6.51 -13.86 21.50
C ASP A 192 -7.69 -12.90 21.33
N TYR A 193 -7.44 -11.70 20.81
CA TYR A 193 -8.49 -10.73 20.51
C TYR A 193 -9.40 -11.24 19.37
N TRP A 194 -8.81 -11.73 18.29
CA TRP A 194 -9.58 -12.29 17.18
C TRP A 194 -10.36 -13.52 17.62
N ALA A 195 -9.78 -14.42 18.42
CA ALA A 195 -10.45 -15.61 18.92
C ALA A 195 -11.70 -15.27 19.73
N LEU A 196 -11.70 -14.16 20.49
CA LEU A 196 -12.87 -13.65 21.19
C LEU A 196 -13.92 -13.09 20.22
N VAL A 197 -13.52 -12.21 19.29
CA VAL A 197 -14.42 -11.66 18.26
C VAL A 197 -15.03 -12.78 17.39
N LEU A 198 -14.25 -13.80 17.08
CA LEU A 198 -14.66 -14.96 16.28
C LEU A 198 -15.60 -15.89 17.05
N ARG A 199 -15.42 -16.02 18.38
CA ARG A 199 -16.30 -16.82 19.25
C ARG A 199 -17.64 -16.14 19.51
N ASP A 200 -17.64 -14.83 19.70
CA ASP A 200 -18.84 -14.11 20.15
C ASP A 200 -19.57 -13.37 19.01
N GLY A 201 -18.97 -13.25 17.82
CA GLY A 201 -19.40 -12.28 16.81
C GLY A 201 -19.77 -12.78 15.40
N MET A 202 -19.63 -14.06 15.03
CA MET A 202 -19.91 -14.47 13.63
C MET A 202 -20.71 -15.75 13.47
N SER A 203 -21.86 -15.62 12.80
CA SER A 203 -22.52 -16.73 12.14
C SER A 203 -21.66 -17.24 10.96
N PRO A 204 -21.76 -18.53 10.58
CA PRO A 204 -20.96 -19.15 9.51
C PRO A 204 -20.97 -18.42 8.15
N LEU A 205 -22.00 -17.61 7.89
CA LEU A 205 -22.13 -16.80 6.67
C LEU A 205 -21.14 -15.62 6.62
N GLY A 206 -20.73 -15.08 7.77
CA GLY A 206 -19.74 -14.00 7.86
C GLY A 206 -18.36 -14.41 7.36
N TRP A 207 -17.97 -15.67 7.59
CA TRP A 207 -16.71 -16.24 7.09
C TRP A 207 -16.68 -16.33 5.57
N ILE A 208 -17.79 -16.75 4.95
CA ILE A 208 -17.91 -16.84 3.49
C ILE A 208 -17.95 -15.44 2.86
N ALA A 209 -18.54 -14.46 3.54
CA ALA A 209 -18.60 -13.07 3.07
C ALA A 209 -17.25 -12.34 3.15
N VAL A 210 -16.47 -12.53 4.24
CA VAL A 210 -15.15 -11.86 4.39
C VAL A 210 -14.07 -12.60 3.60
N GLY A 211 -14.01 -13.92 3.68
CA GLY A 211 -13.08 -14.73 2.89
C GLY A 211 -13.39 -14.68 1.40
N GLY A 212 -14.68 -14.78 1.04
CA GLY A 212 -15.16 -14.64 -0.34
C GLY A 212 -15.07 -13.21 -0.84
N GLY A 213 -15.34 -12.19 -0.02
CA GLY A 213 -15.25 -10.79 -0.40
C GLY A 213 -13.83 -10.31 -0.68
N LEU A 214 -12.86 -10.69 0.17
CA LEU A 214 -11.45 -10.43 -0.09
C LEU A 214 -10.95 -11.22 -1.31
N TYR A 215 -11.33 -12.50 -1.44
CA TYR A 215 -10.94 -13.31 -2.58
C TYR A 215 -11.54 -12.78 -3.88
N VAL A 216 -12.81 -12.38 -3.89
CA VAL A 216 -13.53 -11.82 -5.06
C VAL A 216 -13.07 -10.40 -5.38
N ALA A 217 -12.79 -9.54 -4.39
CA ALA A 217 -12.23 -8.21 -4.65
C ALA A 217 -10.80 -8.29 -5.19
N MET A 218 -10.01 -9.22 -4.67
CA MET A 218 -8.65 -9.48 -5.13
C MET A 218 -8.65 -10.16 -6.51
N LEU A 219 -9.56 -11.10 -6.78
CA LEU A 219 -9.83 -11.63 -8.11
C LEU A 219 -10.34 -10.55 -9.05
N ALA A 220 -11.23 -9.65 -8.63
CA ALA A 220 -11.76 -8.58 -9.47
C ALA A 220 -10.67 -7.56 -9.84
N LEU A 221 -9.77 -7.23 -8.91
CA LEU A 221 -8.59 -6.40 -9.20
C LEU A 221 -7.58 -7.12 -10.10
N VAL A 222 -7.33 -8.41 -9.86
CA VAL A 222 -6.44 -9.24 -10.70
C VAL A 222 -7.02 -9.49 -12.10
N VAL A 223 -8.34 -9.70 -12.22
CA VAL A 223 -9.08 -9.91 -13.47
C VAL A 223 -9.23 -8.60 -14.23
N SER A 224 -9.47 -7.48 -13.55
CA SER A 224 -9.47 -6.15 -14.18
C SER A 224 -8.09 -5.77 -14.73
N TYR A 225 -7.02 -6.22 -14.07
CA TYR A 225 -5.66 -6.10 -14.59
C TYR A 225 -5.32 -7.12 -15.70
N ARG A 226 -5.93 -8.33 -15.67
CA ARG A 226 -5.75 -9.39 -16.68
C ARG A 226 -6.61 -9.26 -17.93
N ARG A 227 -7.62 -8.38 -17.99
CA ARG A 227 -8.38 -8.13 -19.23
C ARG A 227 -7.49 -7.46 -20.27
N LYS A 228 -6.70 -8.29 -20.95
CA LYS A 228 -6.37 -8.11 -22.36
C LYS A 228 -7.70 -7.99 -23.11
N PRO A 229 -7.87 -7.03 -24.04
CA PRO A 229 -8.91 -7.18 -25.05
C PRO A 229 -8.52 -8.43 -25.85
N THR A 230 -9.20 -9.55 -25.60
CA THR A 230 -9.28 -10.61 -26.57
C THR A 230 -10.00 -10.00 -27.76
N GLY A 231 -9.23 -9.62 -28.78
CA GLY A 231 -9.78 -9.34 -30.09
C GLY A 231 -10.52 -10.58 -30.55
N THR A 232 -11.85 -10.50 -30.55
CA THR A 232 -12.68 -11.34 -31.40
C THR A 232 -12.36 -10.95 -32.83
N GLY A 233 -11.52 -11.75 -33.48
CA GLY A 233 -11.33 -11.73 -34.92
C GLY A 233 -12.33 -12.63 -35.63
N GLY A 234 -12.72 -12.22 -36.83
CA GLY A 234 -13.48 -12.99 -37.83
C GLY A 234 -14.97 -13.05 -37.52
N THR A 235 -15.89 -12.61 -38.36
CA THR A 235 -15.89 -12.54 -39.84
C THR A 235 -16.71 -11.35 -40.32
#